data_AF-A0A9D5BVB0-F1
#
_entry.id   AF-A0A9D5BVB0-F1
#
_cell.length_a   1.000
_cell.length_b   1.000
_cell.length_c   1.000
_cell.angle_alpha   90.00
_cell.angle_beta   90.00
_cell.angle_gamma   90.00
#
_symmetry.space_group_name_H-M   'P 1'
#
loop_
_entity.id
_entity.type
_entity.pdbx_description
1 polymer ?
#
loop_
_entity_poly.entity_id
_entity_poly.type
_entity_poly.pdbx_seq_one_letter_code
_entity_poly.pdbx_strand_id
1 'polypeptide(L)'
;MEQPNFERSVLPAIPSDAGNSHGDDSDDLWCDDGNEASDDGFSHASFLNREWKRRHEQFHTMGYRDGIAAGKEASAQEGFNEGFKQSAYIGYKFGLVRGITSALSSLPDNLKEKLVGDPEKRESFQNLYMSVQKLKAEHPYFDIDNDIVLISSGCGGA
;
A
#
# COMPACT_ATOMS: atom_id res chain seq x y z
N MET A 1 -10.17 37.81 -15.92
CA MET A 1 -8.93 37.59 -15.15
C MET A 1 -9.20 38.06 -13.74
N GLU A 2 -9.31 37.14 -12.79
CA GLU A 2 -8.84 37.28 -11.41
C GLU A 2 -9.13 35.97 -10.68
N GLN A 3 -8.07 35.32 -10.21
CA GLN A 3 -8.13 34.11 -9.39
C GLN A 3 -8.19 34.54 -7.92
N PRO A 4 -8.94 33.85 -7.04
CA PRO A 4 -8.82 34.08 -5.61
C PRO A 4 -7.56 33.38 -5.06
N ASN A 5 -6.75 34.16 -4.36
CA ASN A 5 -5.50 33.76 -3.72
C ASN A 5 -5.74 32.72 -2.61
N PHE A 6 -5.14 31.53 -2.75
CA PHE A 6 -5.03 30.55 -1.68
C PHE A 6 -3.75 30.85 -0.90
N GLU A 7 -3.87 31.58 0.22
CA GLU A 7 -2.74 31.79 1.12
C GLU A 7 -2.23 30.45 1.66
N ARG A 8 -0.95 30.20 1.43
CA ARG A 8 -0.24 28.98 1.82
C ARG A 8 0.00 29.05 3.33
N SER A 9 -0.91 28.48 4.13
CA SER A 9 -0.72 28.33 5.58
C SER A 9 0.45 27.37 5.84
N VAL A 10 1.55 27.92 6.36
CA VAL A 10 2.73 27.15 6.78
C VAL A 10 2.34 26.29 8.00
N LEU A 11 2.39 24.97 7.85
CA LEU A 11 2.20 24.03 8.96
C LEU A 11 3.38 24.12 9.95
N PRO A 12 3.15 24.10 11.27
CA PRO A 12 4.24 24.09 12.24
C PRO A 12 5.01 22.76 12.21
N ALA A 13 6.32 22.84 12.42
CA ALA A 13 7.24 21.71 12.46
C ALA A 13 6.92 20.75 13.62
N ILE A 14 7.00 19.44 13.35
CA ILE A 14 6.81 18.37 14.33
C ILE A 14 8.07 18.27 15.22
N PRO A 15 7.99 18.33 16.56
CA PRO A 15 9.14 18.12 17.42
C PRO A 15 9.58 16.66 17.40
N SER A 16 10.90 16.43 17.38
CA SER A 16 11.50 15.10 17.52
C SER A 16 11.27 14.53 18.92
N ASP A 17 10.72 13.32 18.98
CA ASP A 17 10.48 12.54 20.19
C ASP A 17 11.82 12.05 20.76
N ALA A 18 12.32 12.75 21.80
CA ALA A 18 13.37 12.25 22.66
C ALA A 18 12.69 11.75 23.94
N GLY A 19 12.72 10.43 24.12
CA GLY A 19 12.03 9.75 25.20
C GLY A 19 12.39 10.28 26.59
N ASN A 20 11.38 10.38 27.43
CA ASN A 20 11.57 10.44 28.87
C ASN A 20 10.64 9.44 29.55
N SER A 21 11.25 8.35 30.01
CA SER A 21 10.69 7.41 30.96
C SER A 21 10.50 8.13 32.30
N HIS A 22 9.26 8.29 32.74
CA HIS A 22 8.92 8.47 34.14
C HIS A 22 7.70 7.63 34.46
N GLY A 23 7.97 6.50 35.13
CA GLY A 23 6.93 5.71 35.74
C GLY A 23 6.32 6.46 36.91
N ASP A 24 5.01 6.32 37.02
CA ASP A 24 4.35 6.30 38.32
C ASP A 24 3.15 5.35 38.19
N ASP A 25 3.39 4.12 38.63
CA ASP A 25 2.38 3.10 38.87
C ASP A 25 1.53 3.57 40.05
N SER A 26 0.28 3.94 39.80
CA SER A 26 -0.74 4.04 40.86
C SER A 26 -2.04 3.45 40.34
N ASP A 27 -1.98 2.14 40.09
CA ASP A 27 -3.15 1.28 39.98
C ASP A 27 -3.66 1.00 41.41
N ASP A 28 -4.35 1.97 42.01
CA ASP A 28 -5.16 1.73 43.22
C ASP A 28 -6.42 0.94 42.85
N LEU A 29 -6.14 -0.33 42.60
CA LEU A 29 -7.04 -1.45 42.51
C LEU A 29 -7.54 -1.71 43.94
N TRP A 30 -8.87 -1.59 44.16
CA TRP A 30 -9.62 -2.08 45.34
C TRP A 30 -9.59 -1.22 46.62
N CYS A 31 -10.49 -0.24 46.69
CA CYS A 31 -11.15 0.10 47.97
C CYS A 31 -12.54 -0.54 47.99
N ASP A 32 -12.58 -1.82 48.33
CA ASP A 32 -13.73 -2.46 48.95
C ASP A 32 -13.58 -2.22 50.47
N ASP A 33 -14.49 -1.45 51.07
CA ASP A 33 -15.27 -1.90 52.23
C ASP A 33 -16.23 -0.80 52.72
N GLY A 34 -17.52 -1.14 52.71
CA GLY A 34 -18.52 -0.72 53.70
C GLY A 34 -18.76 0.77 53.96
N ASN A 35 -19.75 1.36 53.29
CA ASN A 35 -20.68 2.24 54.02
C ASN A 35 -22.07 2.30 53.37
N GLU A 36 -23.07 2.08 54.22
CA GLU A 36 -24.48 2.04 53.91
C GLU A 36 -25.03 3.42 53.49
N ALA A 37 -25.94 3.37 52.51
CA ALA A 37 -27.07 4.26 52.31
C ALA A 37 -26.84 5.79 52.42
N SER A 38 -26.59 6.43 51.28
CA SER A 38 -27.45 7.51 50.70
C SER A 38 -26.71 8.22 49.56
N ASP A 39 -27.44 8.51 48.47
CA ASP A 39 -27.00 9.23 47.24
C ASP A 39 -26.42 8.38 46.08
N ASP A 40 -27.12 7.30 45.75
CA ASP A 40 -26.91 6.40 44.59
C ASP A 40 -26.83 7.15 43.23
N GLY A 41 -27.60 8.23 43.06
CA GLY A 41 -27.68 8.95 41.78
C GLY A 41 -26.41 9.73 41.40
N PHE A 42 -25.72 10.35 42.36
CA PHE A 42 -24.58 11.23 42.09
C PHE A 42 -23.27 10.44 41.89
N SER A 43 -23.10 9.34 42.63
CA SER A 43 -21.98 8.40 42.45
C SER A 43 -22.09 7.63 41.13
N HIS A 44 -23.27 7.13 40.79
CA HIS A 44 -23.48 6.43 39.52
C HIS A 44 -23.34 7.38 38.31
N ALA A 45 -23.86 8.62 38.40
CA ALA A 45 -23.71 9.60 37.34
C ALA A 45 -22.25 10.04 37.15
N SER A 46 -21.49 10.21 38.24
CA SER A 46 -20.06 10.57 38.16
C SER A 46 -19.19 9.42 37.63
N PHE A 47 -19.50 8.16 37.98
CA PHE A 47 -18.88 6.98 37.39
C PHE A 47 -19.14 6.88 35.88
N LEU A 48 -20.40 7.03 35.46
CA LEU A 48 -20.78 7.03 34.04
C LEU A 48 -20.11 8.19 33.28
N ASN A 49 -19.99 9.37 33.88
CA ASN A 49 -19.32 10.52 33.28
C ASN A 49 -17.81 10.30 33.13
N ARG A 50 -17.15 9.70 34.14
CA ARG A 50 -15.74 9.30 34.07
C ARG A 50 -15.51 8.27 32.97
N GLU A 51 -16.35 7.25 32.91
CA GLU A 51 -16.25 6.18 31.91
C GLU A 51 -16.59 6.68 30.50
N TRP A 52 -17.52 7.61 30.36
CA TRP A 52 -17.82 8.30 29.11
C TRP A 52 -16.61 9.12 28.64
N LYS A 53 -15.99 9.91 29.52
CA LYS A 53 -14.82 10.72 29.20
C LYS A 53 -13.61 9.86 28.79
N ARG A 54 -13.36 8.77 29.52
CA ARG A 54 -12.31 7.79 29.20
C ARG A 54 -12.50 7.19 27.81
N ARG A 55 -13.71 6.70 27.50
CA ARG A 55 -14.03 6.16 26.17
C ARG A 55 -13.93 7.24 25.09
N HIS A 56 -14.41 8.44 25.36
CA HIS A 56 -14.35 9.56 24.43
C HIS A 56 -12.90 9.92 24.07
N GLU A 57 -12.01 10.05 25.04
CA GLU A 57 -10.59 10.34 24.82
C GLU A 57 -9.89 9.22 24.03
N GLN A 58 -10.21 7.96 24.33
CA GLN A 58 -9.70 6.80 23.59
C GLN A 58 -10.18 6.79 22.14
N PHE A 59 -11.49 6.96 21.89
CA PHE A 59 -12.04 6.94 20.54
C PHE A 59 -11.65 8.18 19.72
N HIS A 60 -11.46 9.34 20.35
CA HIS A 60 -10.94 10.51 19.66
C HIS A 60 -9.49 10.32 19.21
N THR A 61 -8.65 9.78 20.09
CA THR A 61 -7.23 9.55 19.77
C THR A 61 -7.06 8.44 18.75
N MET A 62 -7.83 7.35 18.88
CA MET A 62 -7.84 6.25 17.92
C MET A 62 -8.38 6.70 16.55
N GLY A 63 -9.51 7.43 16.53
CA GLY A 63 -10.12 7.92 15.30
C GLY A 63 -9.25 8.91 14.52
N TYR A 64 -8.46 9.74 15.21
CA TYR A 64 -7.50 10.63 14.54
C TYR A 64 -6.34 9.84 13.89
N ARG A 65 -5.78 8.86 14.60
CA ARG A 65 -4.70 8.01 14.05
C ARG A 65 -5.19 7.19 12.86
N ASP A 66 -6.37 6.60 12.98
CA ASP A 66 -7.01 5.84 11.91
C ASP A 66 -7.35 6.71 10.71
N GLY A 67 -7.87 7.92 10.92
CA GLY A 67 -8.12 8.89 9.85
C GLY A 67 -6.85 9.31 9.08
N ILE A 68 -5.72 9.47 9.78
CA ILE A 68 -4.43 9.76 9.14
C ILE A 68 -3.92 8.54 8.34
N ALA A 69 -4.06 7.33 8.88
CA ALA A 69 -3.68 6.10 8.20
C ALA A 69 -4.54 5.87 6.94
N ALA A 70 -5.87 5.94 7.07
CA ALA A 70 -6.82 5.81 5.97
C ALA A 70 -6.59 6.86 4.88
N GLY A 71 -6.27 8.10 5.26
CA GLY A 71 -5.95 9.17 4.29
C GLY A 71 -4.66 8.90 3.50
N LYS A 72 -3.62 8.38 4.15
CA LYS A 72 -2.37 7.97 3.49
C LYS A 72 -2.60 6.79 2.55
N GLU A 73 -3.35 5.79 2.99
CA GLU A 73 -3.69 4.62 2.20
C GLU A 73 -4.51 5.00 0.96
N ALA A 74 -5.54 5.84 1.12
CA ALA A 74 -6.35 6.32 0.00
C ALA A 74 -5.52 7.05 -1.07
N SER A 75 -4.58 7.92 -0.64
CA SER A 75 -3.69 8.63 -1.56
C SER A 75 -2.72 7.68 -2.26
N ALA A 76 -2.17 6.67 -1.57
CA ALA A 76 -1.32 5.65 -2.17
C ALA A 76 -2.10 4.77 -3.16
N GLN A 77 -3.36 4.45 -2.86
CA GLN A 77 -4.22 3.62 -3.71
C GLN A 77 -4.60 4.32 -5.01
N GLU A 78 -4.82 5.64 -5.00
CA GLU A 78 -5.03 6.43 -6.22
C GLU A 78 -3.82 6.34 -7.16
N GLY A 79 -2.61 6.57 -6.63
CA GLY A 79 -1.37 6.44 -7.41
C GLY A 79 -1.12 5.01 -7.91
N PHE A 80 -1.44 4.00 -7.10
CA PHE A 80 -1.38 2.60 -7.51
C PHE A 80 -2.34 2.31 -8.68
N ASN A 81 -3.60 2.76 -8.58
CA ASN A 81 -4.61 2.51 -9.60
C ASN A 81 -4.22 3.11 -10.95
N GLU A 82 -3.62 4.30 -10.96
CA GLU A 82 -3.08 4.91 -12.17
C GLU A 82 -1.91 4.13 -12.74
N GLY A 83 -0.92 3.77 -11.90
CA GLY A 83 0.22 2.94 -12.30
C GLY A 83 -0.20 1.57 -12.82
N PHE A 84 -1.20 0.95 -12.21
CA PHE A 84 -1.75 -0.35 -12.60
C PHE A 84 -2.39 -0.30 -13.99
N LYS A 85 -3.18 0.73 -14.31
CA LYS A 85 -3.78 0.89 -15.65
C LYS A 85 -2.73 0.91 -16.75
N GLN A 86 -1.63 1.63 -16.54
CA GLN A 86 -0.55 1.75 -17.52
C GLN A 86 0.29 0.47 -17.60
N SER A 87 0.71 -0.05 -16.46
CA SER A 87 1.57 -1.23 -16.37
C SER A 87 0.87 -2.50 -16.87
N ALA A 88 -0.43 -2.69 -16.58
CA ALA A 88 -1.18 -3.84 -17.05
C ALA A 88 -1.22 -3.91 -18.59
N TYR A 89 -1.43 -2.77 -19.25
CA TYR A 89 -1.47 -2.71 -20.71
C TYR A 89 -0.10 -2.99 -21.35
N ILE A 90 0.96 -2.39 -20.82
CA ILE A 90 2.34 -2.59 -21.31
C ILE A 90 2.80 -4.03 -21.03
N GLY A 91 2.53 -4.53 -19.82
CA GLY A 91 2.84 -5.90 -19.39
C GLY A 91 2.15 -6.94 -20.25
N TYR A 92 0.87 -6.74 -20.60
CA TYR A 92 0.14 -7.63 -21.51
C TYR A 92 0.81 -7.74 -22.88
N LYS A 93 1.16 -6.60 -23.50
CA LYS A 93 1.82 -6.59 -24.82
C LYS A 93 3.19 -7.25 -24.79
N PHE A 94 3.98 -6.96 -23.75
CA PHE A 94 5.28 -7.57 -23.58
C PHE A 94 5.17 -9.08 -23.37
N GLY A 95 4.23 -9.52 -22.52
CA GLY A 95 3.94 -10.93 -22.28
C GLY A 95 3.53 -11.68 -23.55
N LEU A 96 2.72 -11.05 -24.41
CA LEU A 96 2.33 -11.63 -25.70
C LEU A 96 3.55 -11.85 -26.60
N VAL A 97 4.42 -10.84 -26.74
CA VAL A 97 5.66 -10.94 -27.53
C VAL A 97 6.57 -12.04 -26.98
N ARG A 98 6.81 -12.05 -25.67
CA ARG A 98 7.63 -13.07 -24.99
C ARG A 98 7.05 -14.47 -25.20
N GLY A 99 5.74 -14.63 -25.05
CA GLY A 99 5.05 -15.91 -25.21
C GLY A 99 5.11 -16.44 -26.65
N ILE A 100 4.76 -15.61 -27.63
CA ILE A 100 4.77 -16.00 -29.04
C ILE A 100 6.19 -16.33 -29.50
N THR A 101 7.16 -15.48 -29.20
CA THR A 101 8.55 -15.70 -29.62
C THR A 101 9.18 -16.91 -28.94
N SER A 102 8.87 -17.16 -27.67
CA SER A 102 9.32 -18.35 -26.95
C SER A 102 8.65 -19.63 -27.46
N ALA A 103 7.35 -19.59 -27.73
CA ALA A 103 6.66 -20.73 -28.33
C ALA A 103 7.26 -21.03 -29.70
N LEU A 104 7.38 -20.02 -30.56
CA LEU A 104 7.94 -20.19 -31.90
C LEU A 104 9.39 -20.68 -31.86
N SER A 105 10.24 -20.20 -30.94
CA SER A 105 11.63 -20.67 -30.82
C SER A 105 11.72 -22.14 -30.40
N SER A 106 10.76 -22.63 -29.60
CA SER A 106 10.68 -24.03 -29.14
C SER A 106 10.24 -25.04 -30.21
N LEU A 107 9.65 -24.57 -31.33
CA LEU A 107 9.22 -25.45 -32.41
C LEU A 107 10.41 -26.00 -33.22
N PRO A 108 10.30 -27.21 -33.81
CA PRO A 108 11.29 -27.71 -34.74
C PRO A 108 11.21 -26.96 -36.09
N ASP A 109 12.35 -26.87 -36.80
CA ASP A 109 12.50 -25.96 -37.95
C ASP A 109 11.49 -26.25 -39.07
N ASN A 110 11.25 -27.53 -39.36
CA ASN A 110 10.25 -27.98 -40.34
C ASN A 110 8.83 -27.43 -40.08
N LEU A 111 8.47 -27.20 -38.81
CA LEU A 111 7.18 -26.63 -38.43
C LEU A 111 7.21 -25.10 -38.50
N LYS A 112 8.34 -24.48 -38.12
CA LYS A 112 8.54 -23.03 -38.25
C LYS A 112 8.41 -22.59 -39.71
N GLU A 113 8.95 -23.36 -40.66
CA GLU A 113 8.85 -23.04 -42.09
C GLU A 113 7.43 -23.13 -42.62
N LYS A 114 6.63 -24.08 -42.11
CA LYS A 114 5.21 -24.22 -42.52
C LYS A 114 4.33 -23.14 -41.89
N LEU A 115 4.64 -22.71 -40.67
CA LEU A 115 3.86 -21.71 -39.95
C LEU A 115 4.20 -20.28 -40.42
N VAL A 116 5.48 -20.01 -40.67
CA VAL A 116 5.99 -18.73 -41.17
C VAL A 116 6.80 -19.01 -42.43
N GLY A 117 6.13 -19.08 -43.59
CA GLY A 117 6.79 -19.37 -44.87
C GLY A 117 7.83 -18.34 -45.29
N ASP A 118 7.68 -17.11 -44.82
CA ASP A 118 8.53 -15.96 -45.16
C ASP A 118 9.83 -15.96 -44.33
N PRO A 119 11.02 -16.04 -44.94
CA PRO A 119 12.30 -16.06 -44.23
C PRO A 119 12.59 -14.76 -43.48
N GLU A 120 12.17 -13.59 -43.98
CA GLU A 120 12.42 -12.30 -43.32
C GLU A 120 11.65 -12.20 -41.99
N LYS A 121 10.42 -12.71 -41.98
CA LYS A 121 9.60 -12.75 -40.75
C LYS A 121 10.21 -13.68 -39.71
N ARG A 122 10.80 -14.81 -40.13
CA ARG A 122 11.49 -15.74 -39.22
C ARG A 122 12.69 -15.08 -38.56
N GLU A 123 13.51 -14.37 -39.33
CA GLU A 123 14.65 -13.61 -38.82
C GLU A 123 14.19 -12.52 -37.85
N SER A 124 13.13 -11.78 -38.19
CA SER A 124 12.53 -10.77 -37.30
C SER A 124 12.10 -11.35 -35.95
N PHE A 125 11.40 -12.50 -35.94
CA PHE A 125 11.00 -13.17 -34.70
C PHE A 125 12.20 -13.66 -33.88
N GLN A 126 13.26 -14.15 -34.54
CA GLN A 126 14.49 -14.54 -33.86
C GLN A 126 15.19 -13.34 -33.23
N ASN A 127 15.30 -12.23 -33.95
CA ASN A 127 15.86 -10.98 -33.43
C ASN A 127 15.06 -10.45 -32.24
N LEU A 128 13.73 -10.56 -32.30
CA LEU A 128 12.83 -10.19 -31.20
C LEU A 128 13.03 -11.10 -29.98
N TYR A 129 13.12 -12.41 -30.19
CA TYR A 129 13.43 -13.37 -29.12
C TYR A 129 14.77 -13.04 -28.45
N MET A 130 15.84 -12.85 -29.24
CA MET A 130 17.16 -12.50 -28.71
C MET A 130 17.15 -11.18 -27.94
N SER A 131 16.39 -10.19 -28.42
CA SER A 131 16.24 -8.90 -27.73
C SER A 131 15.52 -9.05 -26.38
N VAL A 132 14.45 -9.84 -26.31
CA VAL A 132 13.72 -10.15 -25.06
C VAL A 132 14.63 -10.91 -24.08
N GLN A 133 15.40 -11.88 -24.56
CA GLN A 133 16.32 -12.66 -23.72
C GLN A 133 17.49 -11.81 -23.22
N LYS A 134 17.99 -10.89 -24.04
CA LYS A 134 19.01 -9.92 -23.64
C LYS A 134 18.49 -9.00 -22.54
N LEU A 135 17.27 -8.49 -22.69
CA LEU A 135 16.62 -7.65 -21.67
C LEU A 135 16.50 -8.39 -20.33
N LYS A 136 16.11 -9.67 -20.35
CA LYS A 136 16.09 -10.53 -19.16
C LYS A 136 17.48 -10.69 -18.52
N ALA A 137 18.52 -10.84 -19.34
CA ALA A 137 19.89 -11.06 -18.84
C ALA A 137 20.53 -9.79 -18.27
N GLU A 138 20.20 -8.61 -18.80
CA GLU A 138 20.72 -7.32 -18.36
C GLU A 138 20.08 -6.86 -17.04
N HIS A 139 18.84 -7.27 -16.78
CA HIS A 139 18.13 -6.95 -15.55
C HIS A 139 17.73 -8.24 -14.81
N PRO A 140 18.67 -8.90 -14.10
CA PRO A 140 18.40 -10.16 -13.40
C PRO A 140 17.44 -10.03 -12.19
N TYR A 141 17.18 -8.80 -11.73
CA TYR A 141 16.13 -8.48 -10.75
C TYR A 141 14.82 -8.03 -11.41
N PHE A 142 14.79 -7.82 -12.73
CA PHE A 142 13.58 -7.51 -13.47
C PHE A 142 12.89 -8.83 -13.85
N ASP A 143 12.29 -9.46 -12.87
CA ASP A 143 11.47 -10.64 -13.10
C ASP A 143 10.01 -10.18 -13.13
N ILE A 144 9.47 -9.99 -14.32
CA ILE A 144 8.12 -9.42 -14.53
C ILE A 144 7.05 -10.26 -13.83
N ASP A 145 7.33 -11.55 -13.63
CA ASP A 145 6.47 -12.48 -12.89
C ASP A 145 6.43 -12.14 -11.37
N ASN A 146 7.47 -11.49 -10.83
CA ASN A 146 7.58 -11.02 -9.44
C ASN A 146 7.40 -9.49 -9.27
N ASP A 147 7.78 -8.67 -10.26
CA ASP A 147 7.79 -7.21 -10.15
C ASP A 147 6.41 -6.57 -10.26
N ILE A 148 5.47 -7.18 -10.99
CA ILE A 148 4.07 -6.75 -10.99
C ILE A 148 3.44 -6.99 -9.61
N VAL A 149 3.90 -8.00 -8.88
CA VAL A 149 3.38 -8.38 -7.56
C VAL A 149 3.91 -7.48 -6.44
N LEU A 150 5.11 -6.92 -6.59
CA LEU A 150 5.72 -6.07 -5.54
C LEU A 150 5.02 -4.71 -5.35
N ILE A 151 4.28 -4.21 -6.35
CA ILE A 151 3.59 -2.91 -6.25
C ILE A 151 2.33 -3.02 -5.37
N SER A 152 1.75 -4.21 -5.18
CA SER A 152 0.54 -4.41 -4.36
C SER A 152 0.81 -4.73 -2.88
N SER A 153 2.06 -5.05 -2.51
CA SER A 153 2.41 -5.50 -1.14
C SER A 153 2.77 -4.36 -0.18
N GLY A 154 2.79 -3.10 -0.62
CA GLY A 154 3.33 -1.96 0.14
C GLY A 154 2.43 -1.31 1.20
N CYS A 155 1.20 -1.79 1.44
CA CYS A 155 0.28 -1.17 2.41
C CYS A 155 0.13 -1.94 3.74
N GLY A 156 0.95 -2.97 4.00
CA GLY A 156 0.73 -3.89 5.13
C GLY A 156 1.45 -3.58 6.45
N GLY A 157 2.17 -2.48 6.61
CA GLY A 157 2.95 -2.27 7.85
C GLY A 157 3.41 -0.84 8.11
N ALA A 158 2.61 -0.09 8.84
CA ALA A 158 3.03 0.91 9.84
C ALA A 158 1.81 1.41 10.64
#